data_AF-A0A932FQM0-F1
#
_entry.id   AF-A0A932FQM0-F1
#
_cell.length_a   1.000
_cell.length_b   1.000
_cell.length_c   1.000
_cell.angle_alpha   90.00
_cell.angle_beta   90.00
_cell.angle_gamma   90.00
#
_symmetry.space_group_name_H-M   'P 1'
#
loop_
_entity.id
_entity.type
_entity.pdbx_description
1 polymer ?
#
loop_
_entity_poly.entity_id
_entity_poly.type
_entity_poly.pdbx_seq_one_letter_code
_entity_poly.pdbx_strand_id
1 'polypeptide(L)'
;RDEIRPREGEPVILKTSASAFMSSTIGQTLRHMGVECLAVAGVVTYGCVLMTALDAADTGFKTFIVEDATAGYDRQHDNAALRIFAAGSGRVLSTEQAFSELKKHVK
;
A
#
# COMPACT_ATOMS: atom_id res chain seq x y z
N ARG A 1 17.72 5.51 -7.99
CA ARG A 1 17.57 4.24 -7.23
C ARG A 1 18.06 4.39 -5.78
N ASP A 2 19.08 5.23 -5.54
CA ASP A 2 19.56 5.54 -4.18
C ASP A 2 18.57 6.36 -3.35
N GLU A 3 17.77 7.20 -4.01
CA GLU A 3 16.73 8.05 -3.40
C GLU A 3 15.65 7.29 -2.62
N ILE A 4 15.47 5.99 -2.90
CA ILE A 4 14.45 5.13 -2.27
C ILE A 4 15.08 3.91 -1.58
N ARG A 5 16.38 3.94 -1.30
CA ARG A 5 17.01 2.86 -0.52
C ARG A 5 16.45 2.87 0.91
N PRO A 6 16.15 1.69 1.49
CA PRO A 6 15.76 1.60 2.88
C PRO A 6 16.81 2.26 3.78
N ARG A 7 16.35 3.06 4.74
CA ARG A 7 17.19 3.63 5.80
C ARG A 7 17.50 2.57 6.86
N GLU A 8 18.47 2.86 7.72
CA GLU A 8 18.77 1.99 8.85
C GLU A 8 17.52 1.78 9.73
N GLY A 9 17.22 0.53 10.05
CA GLY A 9 16.04 0.13 10.83
C GLY A 9 14.73 -0.01 10.03
N GLU A 10 14.69 0.39 8.75
CA GLU A 10 13.51 0.15 7.91
C GLU A 10 13.44 -1.32 7.47
N PRO A 11 12.31 -2.02 7.71
CA PRO A 11 12.19 -3.43 7.38
C PRO A 11 12.15 -3.66 5.87
N VAL A 12 12.93 -4.64 5.39
CA VAL A 12 12.88 -5.14 4.01
C VAL A 12 12.23 -6.51 4.01
N ILE A 13 11.07 -6.61 3.36
CA ILE A 13 10.26 -7.83 3.37
C ILE A 13 10.27 -8.44 1.97
N LEU A 14 10.72 -9.68 1.88
CA LEU A 14 10.69 -10.46 0.64
C LEU A 14 9.32 -11.12 0.49
N LYS A 15 8.79 -11.07 -0.74
CA LYS A 15 7.53 -11.73 -1.12
C LYS A 15 7.71 -12.49 -2.42
N THR A 16 7.04 -13.63 -2.54
CA THR A 16 7.01 -14.46 -3.75
C THR A 16 5.67 -14.40 -4.48
N SER A 17 4.63 -13.86 -3.83
CA SER A 17 3.29 -13.63 -4.39
C SER A 17 3.07 -12.17 -4.79
N ALA A 18 1.96 -11.92 -5.49
CA ALA A 18 1.52 -10.57 -5.85
C ALA A 18 1.22 -9.74 -4.59
N SER A 19 0.32 -10.21 -3.73
CA SER A 19 0.09 -9.63 -2.40
C SER A 19 1.27 -9.87 -1.47
N ALA A 20 1.69 -8.84 -0.74
CA ALA A 20 2.69 -8.98 0.32
C ALA A 20 2.15 -9.78 1.52
N PHE A 21 0.85 -9.82 1.76
CA PHE A 21 0.26 -10.53 2.89
C PHE A 21 0.26 -12.04 2.72
N MET A 22 0.32 -12.55 1.48
CA MET A 22 0.18 -13.98 1.24
C MET A 22 1.45 -14.81 1.37
N SER A 23 2.63 -14.22 1.16
CA SER A 23 3.91 -14.95 1.15
C SER A 23 4.98 -14.32 2.04
N SER A 24 4.57 -13.43 2.95
CA SER A 24 5.51 -12.76 3.85
C SER A 24 4.93 -12.56 5.24
N THR A 25 5.78 -12.14 6.17
CA THR A 25 5.40 -11.85 7.56
C THR A 25 4.86 -10.44 7.76
N ILE A 26 4.62 -9.66 6.69
CA ILE A 26 4.30 -8.23 6.78
C ILE A 26 3.11 -7.95 7.71
N GLY A 27 2.04 -8.75 7.64
CA GLY A 27 0.87 -8.55 8.49
C GLY A 27 1.19 -8.68 9.98
N GLN A 28 2.01 -9.66 10.36
CA GLN A 28 2.46 -9.85 11.75
C GLN A 28 3.40 -8.71 12.18
N THR A 29 4.34 -8.34 11.31
CA THR A 29 5.28 -7.24 11.55
C THR A 29 4.54 -5.93 11.80
N LEU A 30 3.60 -5.56 10.94
CA LEU A 30 2.81 -4.33 11.07
C LEU A 30 1.98 -4.31 12.36
N ARG A 31 1.36 -5.45 12.74
CA ARG A 31 0.62 -5.55 14.01
C ARG A 31 1.53 -5.43 15.23
N HIS A 32 2.70 -6.06 15.23
CA HIS A 32 3.66 -5.91 16.32
C HIS A 32 4.17 -4.48 16.45
N MET A 33 4.22 -3.73 15.34
CA MET A 33 4.55 -2.30 15.33
C MET A 33 3.37 -1.41 15.75
N GLY A 34 2.18 -1.97 16.00
CA GLY A 34 0.98 -1.21 16.35
C GLY A 34 0.40 -0.38 15.20
N VAL A 35 0.66 -0.78 13.94
CA VAL A 35 0.17 -0.05 12.76
C VAL A 35 -1.32 -0.31 12.57
N GLU A 36 -2.10 0.77 12.48
CA GLU A 36 -3.55 0.73 12.16
C GLU A 36 -3.86 1.20 10.74
N CYS A 37 -3.05 2.13 10.22
CA CYS A 37 -3.22 2.77 8.93
C CYS A 37 -2.07 2.40 8.00
N LEU A 38 -2.37 1.97 6.77
CA LEU A 38 -1.37 1.52 5.80
C LEU A 38 -1.50 2.28 4.47
N ALA A 39 -0.44 2.99 4.11
CA ALA A 39 -0.24 3.56 2.79
C ALA A 39 0.40 2.52 1.86
N VAL A 40 -0.19 2.29 0.69
CA VAL A 40 0.36 1.36 -0.33
C VAL A 40 0.75 2.14 -1.57
N ALA A 41 1.98 1.94 -2.03
CA ALA A 41 2.58 2.56 -3.20
C ALA A 41 3.54 1.58 -3.89
N GLY A 42 3.95 1.89 -5.13
CA GLY A 42 4.91 1.08 -5.89
C GLY A 42 4.34 0.54 -7.20
N VAL A 43 4.84 -0.62 -7.65
CA VAL A 43 4.47 -1.21 -8.95
C VAL A 43 4.23 -2.72 -8.81
N VAL A 44 3.29 -3.33 -9.53
CA VAL A 44 2.37 -2.76 -10.54
C VAL A 44 1.01 -2.41 -9.90
N THR A 45 0.40 -1.27 -10.29
CA THR A 45 -0.88 -0.76 -9.72
C THR A 45 -1.98 -1.82 -9.70
N TYR A 46 -2.34 -2.40 -10.85
CA TYR A 46 -3.40 -3.41 -10.97
C TYR A 46 -2.98 -4.82 -10.51
N GLY A 47 -1.72 -4.99 -10.10
CA GLY A 47 -1.16 -6.26 -9.65
C GLY A 47 -0.82 -6.22 -8.17
N CYS A 48 0.48 -6.11 -7.87
CA CYS A 48 1.00 -6.20 -6.50
C CYS A 48 0.42 -5.12 -5.57
N VAL A 49 0.19 -3.90 -6.07
CA VAL A 49 -0.35 -2.79 -5.27
C VAL A 49 -1.81 -3.08 -4.90
N LEU A 50 -2.67 -3.31 -5.90
CA LEU A 50 -4.08 -3.63 -5.67
C LEU A 50 -4.26 -4.85 -4.77
N MET A 51 -3.60 -5.98 -5.06
CA MET A 51 -3.76 -7.21 -4.26
C MET A 51 -3.29 -7.03 -2.82
N THR A 52 -2.15 -6.35 -2.60
CA THR A 52 -1.68 -6.05 -1.24
C THR A 52 -2.65 -5.14 -0.50
N ALA A 53 -3.20 -4.12 -1.17
CA ALA A 53 -4.13 -3.18 -0.56
C ALA A 53 -5.47 -3.83 -0.20
N LEU A 54 -5.99 -4.73 -1.06
CA LEU A 54 -7.19 -5.51 -0.78
C LEU A 54 -7.00 -6.41 0.45
N ASP A 55 -5.91 -7.18 0.50
CA ASP A 55 -5.65 -8.07 1.64
C ASP A 55 -5.38 -7.28 2.93
N ALA A 56 -4.72 -6.13 2.85
CA ALA A 56 -4.55 -5.24 3.99
C ALA A 56 -5.91 -4.76 4.53
N ALA A 57 -6.80 -4.32 3.64
CA ALA A 57 -8.14 -3.89 4.02
C ALA A 57 -8.96 -5.04 4.62
N ASP A 58 -8.95 -6.21 4.00
CA ASP A 58 -9.69 -7.39 4.45
C ASP A 58 -9.21 -7.89 5.82
N THR A 59 -7.90 -7.77 6.08
CA THR A 59 -7.31 -8.10 7.38
C THR A 59 -7.45 -6.99 8.43
N GLY A 60 -8.14 -5.89 8.12
CA GLY A 60 -8.56 -4.86 9.07
C GLY A 60 -7.63 -3.64 9.17
N PHE A 61 -6.67 -3.46 8.27
CA PHE A 61 -5.89 -2.22 8.20
C PHE A 61 -6.70 -1.13 7.49
N LYS A 62 -6.68 0.10 8.02
CA LYS A 62 -7.19 1.28 7.31
C LYS A 62 -6.26 1.60 6.15
N THR A 63 -6.63 1.15 4.97
CA THR A 63 -5.71 1.10 3.83
C THR A 63 -6.03 2.18 2.80
N PHE A 64 -4.98 2.81 2.28
CA PHE A 64 -5.07 3.74 1.16
C PHE A 64 -3.99 3.49 0.11
N ILE A 65 -4.37 3.58 -1.16
CA ILE A 65 -3.42 3.55 -2.28
C ILE A 65 -3.04 4.99 -2.63
N VAL A 66 -1.75 5.25 -2.80
CA VAL A 66 -1.21 6.55 -3.18
C VAL A 66 -1.11 6.64 -4.71
N GLU A 67 -2.06 7.31 -5.36
CA GLU A 67 -2.29 7.21 -6.80
C GLU A 67 -1.16 7.78 -7.67
N ASP A 68 -0.50 8.83 -7.19
CA ASP A 68 0.65 9.47 -7.85
C ASP A 68 1.99 8.82 -7.46
N ALA A 69 1.97 7.78 -6.62
CA ALA A 69 3.11 6.97 -6.24
C ALA A 69 2.97 5.50 -6.65
N THR A 70 2.05 5.20 -7.59
CA THR A 70 1.88 3.89 -8.20
C THR A 70 1.97 3.98 -9.73
N ALA A 71 2.39 2.90 -10.37
CA ALA A 71 2.40 2.82 -11.83
C ALA A 71 2.17 1.39 -12.33
N GLY A 72 1.53 1.26 -13.48
CA GLY A 72 1.51 0.05 -14.28
C GLY A 72 1.88 0.31 -15.73
N TYR A 73 1.72 -0.72 -16.56
CA TYR A 73 2.06 -0.66 -17.99
C TYR A 73 0.93 -0.12 -18.86
N ASP A 74 -0.30 -0.06 -18.32
CA ASP A 74 -1.48 0.42 -19.02
C ASP A 74 -2.36 1.25 -18.08
N ARG A 75 -2.71 2.45 -18.54
CA ARG A 75 -3.45 3.42 -17.74
C ARG A 75 -4.91 3.04 -17.52
N GLN A 76 -5.52 2.27 -18.44
CA GLN A 76 -6.90 1.82 -18.26
C GLN A 76 -6.98 0.77 -17.14
N HIS A 77 -6.03 -0.17 -17.09
CA HIS A 77 -5.91 -1.12 -16.00
C HIS A 77 -5.63 -0.44 -14.66
N ASP A 78 -4.71 0.54 -14.63
CA ASP A 78 -4.42 1.31 -13.42
C ASP A 78 -5.68 2.02 -12.89
N ASN A 79 -6.38 2.75 -13.77
CA ASN A 79 -7.62 3.44 -13.40
C ASN A 79 -8.72 2.49 -12.93
N ALA A 80 -8.85 1.32 -13.57
CA ALA A 80 -9.83 0.31 -13.17
C ALA A 80 -9.51 -0.24 -11.77
N ALA A 81 -8.24 -0.57 -11.51
CA ALA A 81 -7.79 -1.06 -10.21
C ALA A 81 -8.05 -0.06 -9.08
N LEU A 82 -7.68 1.22 -9.29
CA LEU A 82 -7.91 2.28 -8.30
C LEU A 82 -9.40 2.48 -8.03
N ARG A 83 -10.25 2.45 -9.07
CA ARG A 83 -11.71 2.55 -8.91
C ARG A 83 -12.30 1.37 -8.15
N ILE A 84 -11.85 0.15 -8.45
CA ILE A 84 -12.30 -1.06 -7.74
C ILE A 84 -11.96 -0.95 -6.26
N PHE A 85 -10.73 -0.56 -5.92
CA PHE A 85 -10.31 -0.41 -4.53
C PHE A 85 -11.11 0.68 -3.80
N ALA A 86 -11.28 1.85 -4.42
CA ALA A 86 -12.02 2.97 -3.88
C ALA A 86 -13.53 2.68 -3.69
N ALA A 87 -14.09 1.75 -4.45
CA ALA A 87 -15.53 1.45 -4.41
C ALA A 87 -15.95 0.65 -3.17
N GLY A 88 -15.05 -0.07 -2.51
CA GLY A 88 -15.46 -0.98 -1.43
C GLY A 88 -14.41 -1.42 -0.43
N SER A 89 -13.11 -1.15 -0.64
CA SER A 89 -12.05 -1.71 0.21
C SER A 89 -11.21 -0.65 0.92
N GLY A 90 -11.10 0.55 0.36
CA GLY A 90 -10.33 1.61 0.99
C GLY A 90 -10.41 2.93 0.24
N ARG A 91 -9.38 3.77 0.42
CA ARG A 91 -9.32 5.09 -0.20
C ARG A 91 -8.19 5.16 -1.22
N VAL A 92 -8.37 5.97 -2.25
CA VAL A 92 -7.31 6.35 -3.18
C VAL A 92 -7.02 7.82 -2.94
N LEU A 93 -5.76 8.15 -2.68
CA LEU A 93 -5.33 9.49 -2.28
C LEU A 93 -4.11 9.91 -3.11
N SER A 94 -3.96 11.21 -3.35
CA SER A 94 -2.68 11.76 -3.79
C SER A 94 -1.63 11.68 -2.68
N THR A 95 -0.35 11.82 -3.03
CA THR A 95 0.75 11.86 -2.05
C THR A 95 0.53 12.98 -1.02
N GLU A 96 0.10 14.15 -1.48
CA GLU A 96 -0.23 15.28 -0.60
C GLU A 96 -1.34 14.92 0.41
N GLN A 97 -2.42 14.32 -0.06
CA GLN A 97 -3.52 13.88 0.78
C GLN A 97 -3.10 12.80 1.77
N ALA A 98 -2.28 11.83 1.33
CA ALA A 98 -1.75 10.77 2.17
C ALA A 98 -0.88 11.32 3.31
N PHE A 99 0.00 12.29 3.03
CA PHE A 99 0.78 12.97 4.07
C PHE A 99 -0.09 13.73 5.07
N SER A 100 -1.11 14.44 4.58
CA SER A 100 -2.08 15.14 5.44
C SER A 100 -2.80 14.16 6.36
N GLU A 101 -3.18 12.99 5.85
CA GLU A 101 -3.86 11.96 6.63
C GLU A 101 -2.95 11.33 7.69
N LEU A 102 -1.72 10.96 7.32
CA LEU A 102 -0.75 10.38 8.25
C LEU A 102 -0.43 11.34 9.41
N LYS A 103 -0.29 12.64 9.14
CA LYS A 103 -0.05 13.66 10.19
C LYS A 103 -1.15 13.75 11.25
N LYS A 104 -2.38 13.32 10.95
CA LYS A 104 -3.47 13.30 11.95
C LYS A 104 -3.33 12.14 12.94
N HIS A 105 -2.52 11.13 12.59
CA HIS A 105 -2.41 9.87 13.33
C HIS A 105 -1.01 9.63 13.93
N VAL A 106 0.00 10.39 13.50
CA VAL A 106 1.31 10.43 14.16
C VAL A 106 1.21 11.35 15.37
N LYS A 107 1.39 10.81 16.57
CA LYS A 107 1.58 11.58 17.81
C LYS A 107 2.98 12.17 17.87
#